data_AF-A0A350DI54-F1
#
_entry.id   AF-A0A350DI54-F1
#
_cell.length_a   1.000
_cell.length_b   1.000
_cell.length_c   1.000
_cell.angle_alpha   90.00
_cell.angle_beta   90.00
_cell.angle_gamma   90.00
#
_symmetry.space_group_name_H-M   'P 1'
#
loop_
_entity.id
_entity.type
_entity.pdbx_description
1 polymer ?
#
loop_
_entity_poly.entity_id
_entity_poly.type
_entity_poly.pdbx_seq_one_letter_code
_entity_poly.pdbx_strand_id
1 'polypeptide(L)'
;MTNVVITGTGLYTPENAIDNAALVAAFNAWVDHHNSQHADAIARGEQEALAYSSSEFIEKASGIKSRYVLDAQGILDPERMRPKLPQRH
;
A
#
# COMPACT_ATOMS: atom_id res chain seq x y z
N MET A 1 32.80 22.92 -28.19
CA MET A 1 31.66 22.61 -27.30
C MET A 1 31.48 21.10 -27.28
N THR A 2 31.54 20.47 -26.11
CA THR A 2 31.32 19.03 -26.00
C THR A 2 29.83 18.77 -25.87
N ASN A 3 29.24 18.09 -26.85
CA ASN A 3 27.83 17.70 -26.82
C ASN A 3 27.70 16.42 -26.00
N VAL A 4 27.09 16.52 -24.81
CA VAL A 4 26.78 15.37 -23.96
C VAL A 4 25.32 15.00 -24.18
N VAL A 5 25.07 13.72 -24.44
CA VAL A 5 23.73 13.17 -24.71
C VAL A 5 23.48 11.92 -23.86
N ILE A 6 22.21 11.63 -23.57
CA ILE A 6 21.81 10.36 -22.97
C ILE A 6 21.85 9.31 -24.07
N THR A 7 22.76 8.34 -23.96
CA THR A 7 22.98 7.30 -24.99
C THR A 7 22.27 5.98 -24.69
N GLY A 8 21.66 5.84 -23.51
CA GLY A 8 20.92 4.63 -23.16
C GLY A 8 20.15 4.75 -21.86
N THR A 9 19.11 3.94 -21.74
CA THR A 9 18.31 3.72 -20.53
C THR A 9 18.03 2.24 -20.35
N GLY A 10 17.76 1.83 -19.11
CA GLY A 10 17.33 0.48 -18.77
C GLY A 10 16.27 0.54 -17.69
N LEU A 11 15.34 -0.42 -17.70
CA LEU A 11 14.24 -0.52 -16.75
C LEU A 11 14.08 -1.98 -16.33
N TYR A 12 13.96 -2.20 -15.02
CA TYR A 12 13.50 -3.45 -14.45
C TYR A 12 12.19 -3.22 -13.71
N THR A 13 11.27 -4.17 -13.82
CA THR A 13 9.97 -4.16 -13.18
C THR A 13 9.79 -5.47 -12.41
N PRO A 14 9.53 -5.44 -11.09
CA PRO A 14 9.21 -6.64 -10.31
C PRO A 14 8.00 -7.40 -10.88
N GLU A 15 7.96 -8.71 -10.65
CA GLU A 15 6.89 -9.56 -11.19
C GLU A 15 5.53 -9.33 -10.52
N ASN A 16 5.52 -8.98 -9.23
CA ASN A 16 4.28 -8.79 -8.48
C ASN A 16 3.73 -7.38 -8.69
N ALA A 17 2.42 -7.28 -8.86
CA ALA A 17 1.69 -6.03 -8.88
C ALA A 17 0.51 -6.07 -7.88
N ILE A 18 0.21 -4.92 -7.30
CA ILE A 18 -0.97 -4.71 -6.45
C ILE A 18 -1.81 -3.61 -7.08
N ASP A 19 -3.04 -3.95 -7.47
CA ASP A 19 -4.04 -2.97 -7.88
C ASP A 19 -4.67 -2.26 -6.66
N ASN A 20 -5.37 -1.16 -6.92
CA ASN A 20 -6.02 -0.41 -5.85
C ASN A 20 -7.08 -1.26 -5.11
N ALA A 21 -7.76 -2.18 -5.80
CA ALA A 21 -8.81 -3.00 -5.19
C ALA A 21 -8.24 -3.92 -4.10
N ALA A 22 -7.17 -4.66 -4.41
CA ALA A 22 -6.49 -5.53 -3.45
C ALA A 22 -5.88 -4.72 -2.30
N LEU A 23 -5.25 -3.58 -2.60
CA LEU A 23 -4.64 -2.72 -1.58
C LEU A 23 -5.68 -2.16 -0.61
N VAL A 24 -6.80 -1.68 -1.13
CA VAL A 24 -7.91 -1.12 -0.34
C VAL A 24 -8.57 -2.21 0.48
N ALA A 25 -8.77 -3.41 -0.08
CA ALA A 25 -9.32 -4.54 0.66
C ALA A 25 -8.47 -4.89 1.89
N ALA A 26 -7.14 -4.99 1.73
CA ALA A 26 -6.23 -5.24 2.84
C ALA A 26 -6.25 -4.12 3.88
N PHE A 27 -6.21 -2.86 3.41
CA PHE A 27 -6.25 -1.70 4.30
C PHE A 27 -7.56 -1.61 5.10
N ASN A 28 -8.71 -1.81 4.47
CA ASN A 28 -10.00 -1.73 5.14
C ASN A 28 -10.19 -2.87 6.14
N ALA A 29 -9.71 -4.09 5.83
CA ALA A 29 -9.70 -5.19 6.79
C ALA A 29 -8.83 -4.87 8.03
N TRP A 30 -7.69 -4.20 7.83
CA TRP A 30 -6.88 -3.71 8.95
C TRP A 30 -7.60 -2.61 9.75
N VAL A 31 -8.28 -1.67 9.08
CA VAL A 31 -9.09 -0.65 9.76
C VAL A 31 -10.19 -1.27 10.61
N ASP A 32 -10.86 -2.32 10.13
CA ASP A 32 -11.85 -3.07 10.91
C ASP A 32 -11.26 -3.66 12.18
N HIS A 33 -10.12 -4.35 12.06
CA HIS A 33 -9.41 -4.89 13.22
C HIS A 33 -9.00 -3.79 14.20
N HIS A 34 -8.43 -2.70 13.71
CA HIS A 34 -8.00 -1.60 14.54
C HIS A 34 -9.17 -0.93 15.29
N ASN A 35 -10.24 -0.60 14.57
CA ASN A 35 -11.39 0.09 15.16
C ASN A 35 -12.14 -0.81 16.14
N SER A 36 -12.25 -2.12 15.87
CA SER A 36 -12.86 -3.07 16.81
C SER A 36 -12.01 -3.22 18.07
N GLN A 37 -10.68 -3.31 17.96
CA GLN A 37 -9.78 -3.38 19.12
C GLN A 37 -9.81 -2.12 19.98
N HIS A 38 -10.06 -0.95 19.39
CA HIS A 38 -10.08 0.34 20.09
C HIS A 38 -11.50 0.89 20.32
N ALA A 39 -12.54 0.07 20.16
CA ALA A 39 -13.93 0.51 20.18
C ALA A 39 -14.29 1.32 21.43
N ASP A 40 -13.81 0.92 22.61
CA ASP A 40 -14.07 1.61 23.86
C ASP A 40 -13.41 2.99 23.95
N ALA A 41 -12.15 3.12 23.49
CA ALA A 41 -11.44 4.39 23.46
C ALA A 41 -12.09 5.35 22.45
N ILE A 42 -12.55 4.82 21.32
CA ILE A 42 -13.32 5.56 20.30
C ILE A 42 -14.65 6.05 20.88
N ALA A 43 -15.39 5.19 21.59
CA ALA A 43 -16.67 5.56 22.20
C ALA A 43 -16.52 6.64 23.29
N ARG A 44 -15.38 6.68 23.99
CA ARG A 44 -15.04 7.73 24.96
C ARG A 44 -14.48 9.01 24.32
N GLY A 45 -14.24 9.02 23.02
CA GLY A 45 -13.63 10.16 22.31
C GLY A 45 -12.15 10.37 22.61
N GLU A 46 -11.48 9.37 23.18
CA GLU A 46 -10.03 9.40 23.44
C GLU A 46 -9.22 9.15 22.17
N GLN A 47 -9.83 8.49 21.19
CA GLN A 47 -9.24 8.17 19.90
C GLN A 47 -10.27 8.33 18.77
N GLU A 48 -9.84 8.82 17.61
CA GLU A 48 -10.68 8.86 16.43
C GLU A 48 -10.74 7.49 15.75
N ALA A 49 -11.92 7.13 15.23
CA ALA A 49 -12.06 5.95 14.38
C ALA A 49 -11.29 6.16 13.07
N LEU A 50 -10.52 5.16 12.67
CA LEU A 50 -9.86 5.20 11.37
C LEU A 50 -10.89 5.10 10.25
N ALA A 51 -10.68 5.89 9.20
CA ALA A 51 -11.52 5.87 8.00
C ALA A 51 -11.05 4.80 7.01
N TYR A 52 -11.99 4.23 6.28
CA TYR A 52 -11.68 3.38 5.14
C TYR A 52 -11.10 4.18 3.97
N SER A 53 -10.38 3.45 3.11
CA SER A 53 -9.96 3.94 1.80
C SER A 53 -10.88 3.39 0.70
N SER A 54 -10.74 3.92 -0.51
CA SER A 54 -11.42 3.44 -1.70
C SER A 54 -10.52 3.52 -2.94
N SER A 55 -10.82 2.71 -3.95
CA SER A 55 -10.06 2.74 -5.20
C SER A 55 -10.26 4.07 -5.94
N GLU A 56 -11.47 4.61 -5.88
CA GLU A 56 -11.87 5.90 -6.45
C GLU A 56 -11.12 7.04 -5.78
N PHE A 57 -10.92 6.98 -4.46
CA PHE A 57 -10.13 7.97 -3.73
C PHE A 57 -8.68 7.96 -4.24
N ILE A 58 -8.05 6.79 -4.34
CA ILE A 58 -6.65 6.68 -4.81
C ILE A 58 -6.52 7.20 -6.24
N GLU A 59 -7.43 6.80 -7.14
CA GLU A 59 -7.38 7.24 -8.54
C GLU A 59 -7.62 8.75 -8.65
N LYS A 60 -8.60 9.32 -7.93
CA LYS A 60 -8.88 10.76 -7.98
C LYS A 60 -7.74 11.60 -7.40
N ALA A 61 -7.11 11.12 -6.34
CA ALA A 61 -6.05 11.84 -5.65
C ALA A 61 -4.70 11.79 -6.40
N SER A 62 -4.46 10.77 -7.22
CA SER A 62 -3.11 10.52 -7.77
C SER A 62 -3.04 10.02 -9.22
N GLY A 63 -4.15 9.56 -9.79
CA GLY A 63 -4.17 8.85 -11.08
C GLY A 63 -3.60 7.43 -11.04
N ILE A 64 -3.12 6.97 -9.89
CA ILE A 64 -2.52 5.63 -9.73
C ILE A 64 -3.61 4.57 -9.73
N LYS A 65 -3.40 3.50 -10.49
CA LYS A 65 -4.29 2.32 -10.56
C LYS A 65 -3.68 1.04 -10.00
N SER A 66 -2.35 0.93 -10.05
CA SER A 66 -1.58 -0.24 -9.62
C SER A 66 -0.13 0.16 -9.37
N ARG A 67 0.59 -0.67 -8.60
CA ARG A 67 2.04 -0.57 -8.41
C ARG A 67 2.70 -1.94 -8.46
N TYR A 68 3.94 -1.98 -8.95
CA TYR A 68 4.79 -3.16 -8.84
C TYR A 68 5.51 -3.19 -7.50
N VAL A 69 5.61 -4.38 -6.91
CA VAL A 69 6.18 -4.62 -5.58
C VAL A 69 7.05 -5.87 -5.59
N LEU A 70 7.99 -5.98 -4.65
CA LEU A 70 8.82 -7.20 -4.53
C LEU A 70 8.05 -8.36 -3.89
N ASP A 71 7.23 -8.08 -2.89
CA ASP A 71 6.41 -9.07 -2.19
C ASP A 71 5.00 -8.53 -1.99
N ALA A 72 4.04 -9.08 -2.75
CA ALA A 72 2.64 -8.69 -2.61
C ALA A 72 1.97 -9.34 -1.41
N GLN A 73 2.36 -10.56 -1.05
CA GLN A 73 1.69 -11.32 0.02
C GLN A 73 1.86 -10.65 1.38
N GLY A 74 3.05 -10.18 1.73
CA GLY A 74 3.27 -9.50 3.00
C GLY A 74 2.61 -8.12 3.08
N ILE A 75 2.48 -7.42 1.95
CA ILE A 75 1.79 -6.12 1.89
C ILE A 75 0.28 -6.29 2.06
N LEU A 76 -0.31 -7.31 1.43
CA LEU A 76 -1.75 -7.55 1.41
C LEU A 76 -2.27 -8.31 2.64
N ASP A 77 -1.40 -8.70 3.56
CA ASP A 77 -1.75 -9.33 4.84
C ASP A 77 -2.12 -8.25 5.88
N PRO A 78 -3.40 -8.15 6.31
CA PRO A 78 -3.85 -7.12 7.26
C PRO A 78 -3.18 -7.17 8.62
N GLU A 79 -2.65 -8.32 9.04
CA GLU A 79 -1.92 -8.48 10.31
C GLU A 79 -0.44 -8.04 10.20
N ARG A 80 0.05 -7.82 8.96
CA ARG A 80 1.44 -7.48 8.68
C ARG A 80 1.63 -6.11 8.04
N MET A 81 0.86 -5.79 7.00
CA MET A 81 0.84 -4.52 6.27
C MET A 81 2.23 -4.07 5.75
N ARG A 82 3.14 -5.00 5.44
CA ARG A 82 4.52 -4.70 4.95
C ARG A 82 5.18 -5.90 4.25
N PRO A 83 6.11 -5.70 3.29
CA PRO A 83 6.82 -6.79 2.63
C PRO A 83 7.50 -7.78 3.59
N LYS A 84 7.54 -9.06 3.22
CA LYS A 84 8.26 -10.15 3.89
C LYS A 84 9.49 -10.53 3.09
N LEU A 85 10.57 -9.79 3.32
CA LEU A 85 11.86 -10.00 2.64
C LEU A 85 12.86 -10.69 3.59
N PRO A 86 13.39 -11.87 3.24
CA PRO A 86 14.43 -12.51 4.03
C PRO A 86 15.76 -11.75 3.92
N GLN A 87 16.62 -11.90 4.95
CA GLN A 87 17.97 -11.36 4.92
C GLN A 87 18.79 -12.03 3.80
N ARG A 88 19.65 -11.25 3.13
CA ARG A 88 20.63 -11.80 2.19
C ARG A 88 21.79 -12.40 2.99
N HIS A 89 22.15 -13.63 2.68
CA HIS A 89 23.34 -14.31 3.23
C HIS A 89 24.58 -14.00 2.40
#